data_AF-A0A0K8PF29-F1
#
_entry.id   AF-A0A0K8PF29-F1
#
_cell.length_a   1.000
_cell.length_b   1.000
_cell.length_c   1.000
_cell.angle_alpha   90.00
_cell.angle_beta   90.00
_cell.angle_gamma   90.00
#
_symmetry.space_group_name_H-M   'P 1'
#
loop_
_entity.id
_entity.type
_entity.pdbx_description
1 polymer ?
#
loop_
_entity_poly.entity_id
_entity_poly.type
_entity_poly.pdbx_seq_one_letter_code
_entity_poly.pdbx_strand_id
1 'polypeptide(L)'
;MPRPETSKNEAAAHDVHPHAATLKRLEKSSGSLAAQAIARMDETLPWYRAMPPENRSWIGLVAQAGIAAFTEWFRRPDAPQAISTDVFGTAPRELTRAITLRQTVEMVRTTIEVMESAIDEVAAPGDENVLREALLVYARE
;
A
#
# COMPACT_ATOMS: atom_id res chain seq x y z
N MET A 1 25.30 -38.43 -29.14
CA MET A 1 25.49 -37.96 -27.75
C MET A 1 25.03 -36.51 -27.66
N PRO A 2 23.96 -36.16 -26.94
CA PRO A 2 23.67 -34.76 -26.63
C PRO A 2 23.68 -34.49 -25.12
N ARG A 3 24.48 -33.49 -24.70
CA ARG A 3 24.21 -32.44 -23.69
C ARG A 3 25.47 -31.54 -23.54
N PRO A 4 25.37 -30.25 -23.15
CA PRO A 4 24.54 -29.79 -22.04
C PRO A 4 23.62 -28.59 -22.31
N GLU A 5 22.51 -28.61 -21.58
CA GLU A 5 21.64 -27.47 -21.29
C GLU A 5 22.39 -26.51 -20.35
N THR A 6 22.66 -25.29 -20.82
CA THR A 6 23.30 -24.26 -19.98
C THR A 6 22.55 -22.93 -20.05
N SER A 7 21.21 -22.95 -20.17
CA SER A 7 20.42 -21.71 -20.26
C SER A 7 19.53 -21.45 -19.05
N LYS A 8 19.58 -22.27 -17.98
CA LYS A 8 18.70 -22.09 -16.81
C LYS A 8 19.32 -21.28 -15.66
N ASN A 9 20.59 -20.86 -15.77
CA ASN A 9 21.33 -20.28 -14.64
C ASN A 9 21.61 -18.77 -14.74
N GLU A 10 21.21 -18.08 -15.82
CA GLU A 10 21.36 -16.62 -15.95
C GLU A 10 20.12 -15.82 -15.48
N ALA A 11 18.96 -16.47 -15.34
CA ALA A 11 17.72 -15.79 -14.95
C ALA A 11 17.62 -15.42 -13.46
N ALA A 12 18.51 -15.94 -12.61
CA ALA A 12 18.44 -15.75 -11.15
C ALA A 12 19.20 -14.50 -10.63
N ALA A 13 19.92 -13.77 -11.50
CA ALA A 13 20.86 -12.74 -11.08
C ALA A 13 20.35 -11.28 -11.20
N HIS A 14 19.10 -11.04 -11.60
CA HIS A 14 18.59 -9.70 -11.92
C HIS A 14 17.46 -9.15 -11.02
N ASP A 15 16.95 -9.88 -10.02
CA ASP A 15 15.81 -9.43 -9.20
C ASP A 15 16.22 -8.71 -7.90
N VAL A 16 17.27 -7.89 -7.93
CA VAL A 16 17.55 -6.99 -6.80
C VAL A 16 16.87 -5.66 -7.07
N HIS A 17 15.81 -5.36 -6.30
CA HIS A 17 15.12 -4.08 -6.40
C HIS A 17 16.13 -2.92 -6.20
N PRO A 18 16.19 -1.91 -7.10
CA PRO A 18 17.18 -0.83 -7.02
C PRO A 18 17.13 -0.07 -5.68
N HIS A 19 15.97 -0.05 -5.03
CA HIS A 19 15.72 0.58 -3.73
C HIS A 19 15.40 -0.45 -2.64
N ALA A 20 16.17 -1.55 -2.55
CA ALA A 20 15.91 -2.65 -1.61
C ALA A 20 15.90 -2.22 -0.14
N ALA A 21 16.73 -1.22 0.24
CA ALA A 21 16.75 -0.69 1.61
C ALA A 21 15.44 0.02 1.96
N THR A 22 14.93 0.86 1.05
CA THR A 22 13.64 1.54 1.18
C THR A 22 12.49 0.56 1.20
N LEU A 23 12.48 -0.44 0.31
CA LEU A 23 11.46 -1.50 0.31
C LEU A 23 11.39 -2.24 1.65
N LYS A 24 12.54 -2.63 2.21
CA LYS A 24 12.61 -3.30 3.52
C LYS A 24 12.10 -2.41 4.66
N ARG A 25 12.38 -1.10 4.61
CA ARG A 25 11.86 -0.15 5.60
C ARG A 25 10.35 0.01 5.47
N LEU A 26 9.82 0.08 4.25
CA LEU A 26 8.39 0.15 3.95
C LEU A 26 7.64 -1.09 4.46
N GLU A 27 8.17 -2.29 4.20
CA GLU A 27 7.64 -3.56 4.74
C GLU A 27 7.58 -3.53 6.28
N LYS A 28 8.64 -3.03 6.92
CA LYS A 28 8.73 -2.93 8.38
C LYS A 28 7.79 -1.86 8.95
N SER A 29 7.56 -0.76 8.23
CA SER A 29 6.72 0.35 8.68
C SER A 29 5.24 0.16 8.36
N SER A 30 4.87 -0.77 7.47
CA SER A 30 3.50 -0.97 6.98
C SER A 30 2.44 -1.04 8.11
N GLY A 31 2.70 -1.81 9.17
CA GLY A 31 1.79 -1.88 10.31
C GLY A 31 1.64 -0.56 11.08
N SER A 32 2.74 0.19 11.23
CA SER A 32 2.72 1.53 11.86
C SER A 32 1.99 2.55 10.98
N LEU A 33 2.25 2.55 9.68
CA LEU A 33 1.57 3.42 8.71
C LEU A 33 0.06 3.20 8.73
N ALA A 34 -0.39 1.95 8.81
CA ALA A 34 -1.81 1.66 8.89
C ALA A 34 -2.43 2.14 10.20
N ALA A 35 -1.74 1.96 11.33
CA ALA A 35 -2.20 2.48 12.61
C ALA A 35 -2.29 4.01 12.61
N GLN A 36 -1.31 4.69 12.01
CA GLN A 36 -1.33 6.14 11.83
C GLN A 36 -2.47 6.60 10.91
N ALA A 37 -2.76 5.86 9.84
CA ALA A 37 -3.89 6.15 8.95
C ALA A 37 -5.23 6.02 9.68
N ILE A 38 -5.43 4.94 10.45
CA ILE A 38 -6.63 4.74 11.27
C ILE A 38 -6.79 5.86 12.31
N ALA A 39 -5.71 6.20 13.01
CA ALA A 39 -5.72 7.29 13.98
C ALA A 39 -6.08 8.62 13.32
N ARG A 40 -5.48 8.92 12.17
CA ARG A 40 -5.79 10.14 11.41
C ARG A 40 -7.24 10.18 10.97
N MET A 41 -7.80 9.07 10.49
CA MET A 41 -9.22 8.98 10.13
C MET A 41 -10.13 9.25 11.35
N ASP A 42 -9.80 8.70 12.52
CA ASP A 42 -10.55 8.94 13.77
C ASP A 42 -10.49 10.41 14.20
N GLU A 43 -9.35 11.06 13.99
CA GLU A 43 -9.14 12.48 14.29
C GLU A 43 -9.88 13.41 13.32
N THR A 44 -9.80 13.16 12.02
CA THR A 44 -10.17 14.14 10.97
C THR A 44 -11.49 13.85 10.28
N LEU A 45 -12.03 12.62 10.36
CA LEU A 45 -13.24 12.22 9.65
C LEU A 45 -14.39 11.98 10.65
N PRO A 46 -15.29 12.97 10.88
CA PRO A 46 -16.39 12.83 11.85
C PRO A 46 -17.30 11.65 11.56
N TRP A 47 -17.51 11.32 10.28
CA TRP A 47 -18.34 10.18 9.89
C TRP A 47 -17.70 8.86 10.31
N TYR A 48 -16.37 8.73 10.22
CA TYR A 48 -15.65 7.52 10.62
C TYR A 48 -15.80 7.30 12.12
N ARG A 49 -15.59 8.36 12.92
CA ARG A 49 -15.78 8.33 14.38
C ARG A 49 -17.21 7.94 14.79
N ALA A 50 -18.20 8.35 14.00
CA ALA A 50 -19.62 8.05 14.26
C ALA A 50 -20.02 6.62 13.84
N MET A 51 -19.14 5.85 13.16
CA MET A 51 -19.47 4.50 12.73
C MET A 51 -19.46 3.50 13.89
N PRO A 52 -20.28 2.44 13.79
CA PRO A 52 -20.18 1.28 14.68
C PRO A 52 -18.76 0.70 14.70
N PRO A 53 -18.26 0.20 15.85
CA PRO A 53 -16.92 -0.38 15.96
C PRO A 53 -16.60 -1.46 14.92
N GLU A 54 -17.58 -2.29 14.57
CA GLU A 54 -17.45 -3.33 13.55
C GLU A 54 -17.09 -2.74 12.18
N ASN A 55 -17.78 -1.69 11.73
CA ASN A 55 -17.49 -1.05 10.46
C ASN A 55 -16.14 -0.32 10.47
N ARG A 56 -15.77 0.29 11.61
CA ARG A 56 -14.45 0.93 11.78
C ARG A 56 -13.31 -0.08 11.69
N SER A 57 -13.49 -1.27 12.27
CA SER A 57 -12.53 -2.38 12.19
C SER A 57 -12.27 -2.77 10.74
N TRP A 58 -13.32 -2.91 9.93
CA TRP A 58 -13.19 -3.23 8.51
C TRP A 58 -12.46 -2.17 7.71
N ILE A 59 -12.76 -0.90 7.94
CA ILE A 59 -12.02 0.21 7.32
C ILE A 59 -10.54 0.15 7.68
N GLY A 60 -10.21 -0.21 8.92
CA GLY A 60 -8.82 -0.44 9.33
C GLY A 60 -8.13 -1.53 8.52
N LEU A 61 -8.81 -2.65 8.26
CA LEU A 61 -8.29 -3.73 7.41
C LEU A 61 -8.07 -3.26 5.97
N VAL A 62 -8.98 -2.45 5.42
CA VAL A 62 -8.86 -1.87 4.08
C VAL A 62 -7.65 -0.94 3.99
N ALA A 63 -7.42 -0.10 5.00
CA ALA A 63 -6.24 0.77 5.06
C ALA A 63 -4.93 -0.04 5.10
N GLN A 64 -4.89 -1.10 5.92
CA GLN A 64 -3.76 -2.03 5.98
C GLN A 64 -3.48 -2.69 4.62
N ALA A 65 -4.53 -3.18 3.97
CA ALA A 65 -4.43 -3.84 2.68
C ALA A 65 -3.97 -2.87 1.58
N GLY A 66 -4.42 -1.61 1.60
CA GLY A 66 -3.95 -0.56 0.69
C GLY A 66 -2.44 -0.28 0.81
N ILE A 67 -1.92 -0.19 2.03
CA ILE A 67 -0.48 0.02 2.27
C ILE A 67 0.34 -1.20 1.84
N ALA A 68 -0.17 -2.41 2.09
CA ALA A 68 0.46 -3.64 1.61
C ALA A 68 0.48 -3.70 0.08
N ALA A 69 -0.62 -3.31 -0.58
CA ALA A 69 -0.71 -3.25 -2.03
C ALA A 69 0.28 -2.25 -2.64
N PHE A 70 0.44 -1.06 -2.03
CA PHE A 70 1.49 -0.13 -2.43
C PHE A 70 2.89 -0.73 -2.26
N THR A 71 3.15 -1.43 -1.16
CA THR A 71 4.47 -2.06 -0.91
C THR A 71 4.79 -3.12 -1.96
N GLU A 72 3.81 -3.93 -2.36
CA GLU A 72 3.96 -4.91 -3.44
C GLU A 72 4.13 -4.24 -4.82
N TRP A 73 3.35 -3.20 -5.09
CA TRP A 73 3.52 -2.40 -6.30
C TRP A 73 4.92 -1.80 -6.38
N PHE A 74 5.40 -1.19 -5.29
CA PHE A 74 6.73 -0.61 -5.22
C PHE A 74 7.83 -1.66 -5.45
N ARG A 75 7.62 -2.91 -5.01
CA ARG A 75 8.56 -4.02 -5.28
C ARG A 75 8.65 -4.34 -6.78
N ARG A 76 7.56 -4.24 -7.53
CA ARG A 76 7.47 -4.60 -8.95
C ARG A 76 6.46 -3.71 -9.68
N PRO A 77 6.83 -2.47 -10.04
CA PRO A 77 5.91 -1.51 -10.66
C PRO A 77 5.51 -1.91 -12.10
N ASP A 78 6.38 -2.61 -12.83
CA ASP A 78 6.15 -3.02 -14.23
C ASP A 78 5.44 -4.37 -14.37
N ALA A 79 5.23 -5.09 -13.27
CA ALA A 79 4.53 -6.36 -13.33
C ALA A 79 3.04 -6.10 -13.60
N PRO A 80 2.37 -6.91 -14.45
CA PRO A 80 0.92 -6.86 -14.61
C PRO A 80 0.27 -7.34 -13.31
N GLN A 81 0.25 -6.50 -12.29
CA GLN A 81 -0.34 -6.83 -11.00
C GLN A 81 -1.73 -6.24 -10.92
N ALA A 82 -2.67 -7.12 -10.59
CA ALA A 82 -4.07 -6.86 -10.33
C ALA A 82 -4.24 -5.98 -9.10
N ILE A 83 -3.88 -4.71 -9.18
CA ILE A 83 -4.18 -3.76 -8.11
C ILE A 83 -5.60 -3.28 -8.34
N SER A 84 -6.52 -3.87 -7.58
CA SER A 84 -7.78 -3.25 -7.08
C SER A 84 -8.79 -4.30 -6.59
N THR A 85 -8.70 -5.57 -7.00
CA THR A 85 -9.80 -6.51 -6.75
C THR A 85 -9.83 -7.10 -5.34
N ASP A 86 -8.71 -7.19 -4.61
CA ASP A 86 -8.68 -7.94 -3.34
C ASP A 86 -8.99 -7.08 -2.10
N VAL A 87 -8.70 -5.77 -2.14
CA VAL A 87 -8.95 -4.84 -1.01
C VAL A 87 -10.45 -4.56 -0.84
N PHE A 88 -11.20 -4.48 -1.95
CA PHE A 88 -12.66 -4.34 -1.95
C PHE A 88 -13.39 -5.68 -2.17
N GLY A 89 -12.70 -6.71 -2.72
CA GLY A 89 -13.27 -8.05 -2.94
C GLY A 89 -13.37 -8.90 -1.68
N THR A 90 -12.54 -8.64 -0.67
CA THR A 90 -12.57 -9.32 0.65
C THR A 90 -13.42 -8.57 1.69
N ALA A 91 -13.76 -7.31 1.46
CA ALA A 91 -14.63 -6.55 2.34
C ALA A 91 -16.06 -7.13 2.32
N PRO A 92 -16.73 -7.31 3.48
CA PRO A 92 -18.10 -7.79 3.51
C PRO A 92 -18.99 -6.92 2.64
N ARG A 93 -19.97 -7.53 1.98
CA ARG A 93 -20.98 -6.81 1.18
C ARG A 93 -21.75 -5.76 1.99
N GLU A 94 -21.74 -5.88 3.31
CA GLU A 94 -22.32 -4.90 4.24
C GLU A 94 -21.51 -3.60 4.25
N LEU A 95 -20.18 -3.66 4.07
CA LEU A 95 -19.31 -2.48 4.05
C LEU A 95 -19.53 -1.62 2.80
N THR A 96 -19.70 -2.24 1.64
CA THR A 96 -19.99 -1.52 0.38
C THR A 96 -21.34 -0.80 0.40
N ARG A 97 -22.22 -1.14 1.35
CA ARG A 97 -23.47 -0.41 1.64
C ARG A 97 -23.32 0.61 2.76
N ALA A 98 -22.34 0.45 3.64
CA ALA A 98 -22.13 1.28 4.82
C ALA A 98 -21.36 2.57 4.53
N ILE A 99 -20.59 2.61 3.42
CA ILE A 99 -19.77 3.76 3.05
C ILE A 99 -20.18 4.31 1.68
N THR A 100 -20.27 5.64 1.58
CA THR A 100 -20.52 6.34 0.32
C THR A 100 -19.22 6.51 -0.47
N LEU A 101 -19.32 6.72 -1.79
CA LEU A 101 -18.15 7.00 -2.63
C LEU A 101 -17.33 8.19 -2.11
N ARG A 102 -18.00 9.24 -1.62
CA ARG A 102 -17.32 10.39 -1.01
C ARG A 102 -16.46 9.98 0.19
N GLN A 103 -17.01 9.18 1.09
CA GLN A 103 -16.29 8.70 2.27
C GLN A 103 -15.14 7.77 1.88
N THR A 104 -15.31 6.93 0.86
CA THR A 104 -14.21 6.13 0.30
C THR A 104 -13.07 7.02 -0.19
N VAL A 105 -13.37 8.12 -0.91
CA VAL A 105 -12.35 9.08 -1.36
C VAL A 105 -11.67 9.77 -0.17
N GLU A 106 -12.42 10.19 0.84
CA GLU A 106 -11.86 10.81 2.06
C GLU A 106 -10.90 9.84 2.80
N MET A 107 -11.27 8.55 2.87
CA MET A 107 -10.44 7.49 3.45
C MET A 107 -9.14 7.29 2.66
N VAL A 108 -9.21 7.15 1.33
CA VAL A 108 -8.02 6.97 0.48
C VAL A 108 -7.10 8.18 0.59
N ARG A 109 -7.63 9.40 0.53
CA ARG A 109 -6.83 10.64 0.69
C ARG A 109 -6.10 10.67 2.02
N THR A 110 -6.81 10.35 3.10
CA THR A 110 -6.21 10.34 4.45
C THR A 110 -5.06 9.34 4.55
N THR A 111 -5.20 8.15 3.94
CA THR A 111 -4.12 7.15 3.90
C THR A 111 -2.92 7.65 3.10
N ILE A 112 -3.15 8.26 1.94
CA ILE A 112 -2.07 8.82 1.10
C ILE A 112 -1.33 9.94 1.84
N GLU A 113 -2.05 10.85 2.50
CA GLU A 113 -1.45 11.95 3.29
C GLU A 113 -0.52 11.42 4.41
N VAL A 114 -0.92 10.31 5.05
CA VAL A 114 -0.11 9.66 6.09
C VAL A 114 1.14 9.03 5.50
N MET A 115 1.00 8.32 4.37
CA MET A 115 2.15 7.75 3.68
C MET A 115 3.11 8.83 3.19
N GLU A 116 2.60 9.93 2.65
CA GLU A 116 3.39 11.07 2.19
C GLU A 116 4.15 11.72 3.36
N SER A 117 3.49 11.92 4.50
CA SER A 117 4.10 12.51 5.69
C SER A 117 5.21 11.63 6.28
N ALA A 118 5.14 10.31 6.07
CA ALA A 118 6.10 9.35 6.59
C ALA A 118 7.30 9.09 5.66
N ILE A 119 7.33 9.69 4.46
CA ILE A 119 8.39 9.43 3.45
C ILE A 119 9.78 9.65 4.03
N ASP A 120 10.00 10.78 4.70
CA ASP A 120 11.33 11.16 5.20
C ASP A 120 11.84 10.20 6.29
N GLU A 121 10.92 9.51 7.00
CA GLU A 121 11.26 8.51 8.02
C GLU A 121 11.45 7.11 7.41
N VAL A 122 10.64 6.77 6.40
CA VAL A 122 10.57 5.42 5.83
C VAL A 122 11.61 5.22 4.73
N ALA A 123 11.91 6.25 3.94
CA ALA A 123 12.91 6.15 2.88
C ALA A 123 14.31 5.83 3.45
N ALA A 124 15.11 5.11 2.68
CA ALA A 124 16.54 5.08 2.92
C ALA A 124 17.14 6.46 2.54
N PRO A 125 18.23 6.90 3.18
CA PRO A 125 18.86 8.17 2.84
C PRO A 125 19.18 8.26 1.34
N GLY A 126 18.64 9.27 0.65
CA GLY A 126 18.80 9.48 -0.78
C GLY A 126 17.67 8.92 -1.66
N ASP A 127 16.75 8.13 -1.09
CA ASP A 127 15.59 7.56 -1.80
C ASP A 127 14.28 8.34 -1.53
N GLU A 128 14.31 9.45 -0.78
CA GLU A 128 13.11 10.20 -0.38
C GLU A 128 12.28 10.65 -1.59
N ASN A 129 12.95 11.21 -2.60
CA ASN A 129 12.29 11.63 -3.84
C ASN A 129 11.75 10.45 -4.64
N VAL A 130 12.47 9.32 -4.64
CA VAL A 130 12.03 8.10 -5.33
C VAL A 130 10.75 7.57 -4.70
N LEU A 131 10.70 7.47 -3.38
CA LEU A 131 9.52 7.00 -2.67
C LEU A 131 8.34 7.97 -2.84
N ARG A 132 8.60 9.28 -2.88
CA ARG A 132 7.59 10.30 -3.15
C ARG A 132 7.01 10.18 -4.55
N GLU A 133 7.86 10.08 -5.57
CA GLU A 133 7.41 9.89 -6.96
C GLU A 133 6.64 8.58 -7.12
N ALA A 134 7.12 7.49 -6.50
CA ALA A 134 6.43 6.21 -6.49
C ALA A 134 5.01 6.32 -5.88
N LEU A 135 4.86 7.01 -4.75
CA LEU A 135 3.55 7.23 -4.13
C LEU A 135 2.61 8.04 -5.03
N LEU A 136 3.10 9.10 -5.67
CA LEU A 136 2.33 9.93 -6.60
C LEU A 136 1.91 9.16 -7.85
N VAL A 137 2.79 8.30 -8.38
CA VAL A 137 2.47 7.41 -9.49
C VAL A 137 1.40 6.41 -9.08
N TYR A 138 1.55 5.75 -7.93
CA TYR A 138 0.57 4.79 -7.45
C TYR A 138 -0.81 5.43 -7.20
N ALA A 139 -0.84 6.64 -6.63
CA ALA A 139 -2.09 7.33 -6.31
C ALA A 139 -2.89 7.81 -7.54
N ARG A 140 -2.30 7.79 -8.74
CA ARG A 140 -2.94 8.25 -9.99
C ARG A 140 -3.55 7.11 -10.81
N GLU A 141 -3.17 5.86 -10.52
CA GLU A 141 -3.67 4.66 -11.20
C GLU A 141 -5.01 4.21 -10.61
#